data_AF-A0A8S3UGY1-F1
#
_entry.id   AF-A0A8S3UGY1-F1
#
_cell.length_a   1.000
_cell.length_b   1.000
_cell.length_c   1.000
_cell.angle_alpha   90.00
_cell.angle_beta   90.00
_cell.angle_gamma   90.00
#
_symmetry.space_group_name_H-M   'P 1'
#
loop_
_entity.id
_entity.type
_entity.pdbx_description
1 polymer ?
#
loop_
_entity_poly.entity_id
_entity_poly.type
_entity_poly.pdbx_seq_one_letter_code
_entity_poly.pdbx_strand_id
1 'polypeptide(L)'
;MSTKRKSIVKSLIDLDAEVNSRDREGESPLHKTCISGDYELLKMLLSTRKSEINLQNCKGQTPLHLACRSGVANVIILLLEEKADIHKEDEEGKSPLQVLLDMLRFIETRKIDFKYLNNVDEMKCLSTAYERFGRIAILLLDSIVYDTKHKS
;
A
#
# COMPACT_ATOMS: atom_id res chain seq x y z
N MET A 1 -3.66 -2.85 -22.29
CA MET A 1 -5.02 -2.88 -21.70
C MET A 1 -5.24 -1.89 -20.53
N SER A 2 -4.21 -1.24 -19.97
CA SER A 2 -4.37 -0.34 -18.81
C SER A 2 -5.00 1.04 -19.12
N THR A 3 -4.88 1.53 -20.35
CA THR A 3 -5.33 2.87 -20.76
C THR A 3 -6.85 3.03 -20.79
N LYS A 4 -7.59 1.98 -21.19
CA LYS A 4 -9.06 2.03 -21.27
C LYS A 4 -9.71 2.19 -19.90
N ARG A 5 -9.22 1.47 -18.88
CA ARG A 5 -9.75 1.56 -17.50
C ARG A 5 -9.54 2.97 -16.93
N LYS A 6 -8.35 3.53 -17.10
CA LYS A 6 -8.00 4.88 -16.63
C LYS A 6 -8.87 5.96 -17.29
N SER A 7 -9.10 5.85 -18.60
CA SER A 7 -10.00 6.76 -19.32
C SER A 7 -11.43 6.70 -18.80
N ILE A 8 -11.95 5.50 -18.50
CA ILE A 8 -13.29 5.33 -17.94
C ILE A 8 -13.37 5.96 -16.55
N VAL A 9 -12.40 5.69 -15.67
CA VAL A 9 -12.37 6.27 -14.32
C VAL A 9 -12.32 7.79 -14.38
N LYS A 10 -11.49 8.36 -15.27
CA LYS A 10 -11.44 9.81 -15.46
C LYS A 10 -12.80 10.38 -15.87
N SER A 11 -13.46 9.79 -16.87
CA SER A 11 -14.80 10.24 -17.29
C SER A 11 -15.84 10.11 -16.18
N LEU A 12 -15.76 9.09 -15.32
CA LEU A 12 -16.66 8.95 -14.18
C LEU A 12 -16.42 10.05 -13.13
N ILE A 13 -15.17 10.38 -12.84
CA ILE A 13 -14.81 11.48 -11.93
C ILE A 13 -15.30 12.83 -12.50
N ASP A 14 -15.14 13.05 -13.80
CA ASP A 14 -15.61 14.26 -14.49
C ASP A 14 -17.15 14.40 -14.45
N LEU A 15 -17.87 13.28 -14.28
CA LEU A 15 -19.33 13.22 -14.10
C LEU A 15 -19.77 13.25 -12.62
N ASP A 16 -18.87 13.66 -11.71
CA ASP A 16 -19.08 13.73 -10.26
C ASP A 16 -19.48 12.39 -9.61
N ALA A 17 -18.98 11.27 -10.15
CA ALA A 17 -19.17 9.97 -9.53
C ALA A 17 -18.59 9.93 -8.10
N GLU A 18 -19.30 9.23 -7.21
CA GLU A 18 -18.88 9.08 -5.81
C GLU A 18 -17.61 8.22 -5.70
N VAL A 19 -16.47 8.88 -5.50
CA VAL A 19 -15.14 8.26 -5.47
C VAL A 19 -14.88 7.40 -4.24
N ASN A 20 -15.65 7.59 -3.17
CA ASN A 20 -15.55 6.80 -1.94
C ASN A 20 -16.59 5.68 -1.88
N SER A 21 -17.33 5.43 -2.97
CA SER A 21 -18.31 4.34 -3.05
C SER A 21 -17.71 3.01 -2.59
N ARG A 22 -18.44 2.28 -1.76
CA ARG A 22 -17.94 1.04 -1.13
C ARG A 22 -18.64 -0.18 -1.71
N ASP A 23 -17.87 -1.24 -1.96
CA ASP A 23 -18.43 -2.55 -2.31
C ASP A 23 -18.92 -3.31 -1.07
N ARG A 24 -19.28 -4.60 -1.23
CA ARG A 24 -19.79 -5.45 -0.14
C ARG A 24 -18.77 -5.70 0.98
N GLU A 25 -17.49 -5.61 0.68
CA GLU A 25 -16.40 -5.73 1.65
C GLU A 25 -16.07 -4.38 2.29
N GLY A 26 -16.84 -3.34 1.94
CA GLY A 26 -16.59 -1.98 2.37
C GLY A 26 -15.40 -1.34 1.65
N GLU A 27 -14.89 -1.93 0.58
CA GLU A 27 -13.71 -1.43 -0.11
C GLU A 27 -14.08 -0.37 -1.14
N SER A 28 -13.39 0.77 -1.08
CA SER A 28 -13.49 1.84 -2.07
C SER A 28 -12.60 1.61 -3.29
N PRO A 29 -12.76 2.36 -4.41
CA PRO A 29 -11.81 2.35 -5.52
C PRO A 29 -10.36 2.51 -5.08
N LEU A 30 -10.11 3.30 -4.04
CA LEU A 30 -8.78 3.53 -3.49
C LEU A 30 -8.19 2.24 -2.88
N HIS A 31 -8.98 1.47 -2.13
CA HIS A 31 -8.58 0.15 -1.60
C HIS A 31 -8.17 -0.80 -2.72
N LYS A 32 -9.03 -0.97 -3.73
CA LYS A 32 -8.78 -1.88 -4.86
C LYS A 32 -7.52 -1.47 -5.64
N THR A 33 -7.32 -0.16 -5.81
CA THR A 33 -6.14 0.37 -6.48
C THR A 33 -4.87 0.03 -5.71
N CYS A 34 -4.90 0.16 -4.39
CA CYS A 34 -3.76 -0.18 -3.52
C CYS A 34 -3.40 -1.67 -3.55
N ILE A 35 -4.40 -2.56 -3.62
CA ILE A 35 -4.17 -4.00 -3.79
C ILE A 35 -3.52 -4.28 -5.15
N SER A 36 -4.02 -3.63 -6.22
CA SER A 36 -3.57 -3.87 -7.59
C SER A 36 -2.18 -3.30 -7.92
N GLY A 37 -1.73 -2.30 -7.15
CA GLY A 37 -0.49 -1.57 -7.41
C GLY A 37 -0.52 -0.58 -8.59
N ASP A 38 -1.71 -0.19 -9.10
CA ASP A 38 -1.83 0.77 -10.21
C ASP A 38 -1.57 2.20 -9.74
N TYR A 39 -0.29 2.56 -9.66
CA TYR A 39 0.22 3.84 -9.19
C TYR A 39 -0.40 5.07 -9.87
N GLU A 40 -0.61 5.02 -11.18
CA GLU A 40 -1.19 6.16 -11.92
C GLU A 40 -2.69 6.32 -11.62
N LEU A 41 -3.41 5.21 -11.47
CA LEU A 41 -4.81 5.26 -11.05
C LEU A 41 -4.91 5.77 -9.60
N LEU A 42 -3.96 5.41 -8.75
CA LEU A 42 -3.89 5.90 -7.38
C LEU A 42 -3.72 7.41 -7.35
N LYS A 43 -2.75 7.94 -8.12
CA LYS A 43 -2.57 9.40 -8.27
C LYS A 43 -3.83 10.11 -8.73
N MET A 44 -4.52 9.55 -9.74
CA MET A 44 -5.76 10.13 -10.25
C MET A 44 -6.83 10.20 -9.17
N LEU A 45 -7.04 9.11 -8.42
CA LEU A 45 -8.02 9.07 -7.34
C LEU A 45 -7.66 10.03 -6.19
N LEU A 46 -6.40 10.08 -5.76
CA LEU A 46 -5.93 10.97 -4.70
C LEU A 46 -6.00 12.45 -5.10
N SER A 47 -5.83 12.77 -6.39
CA SER A 47 -6.00 14.14 -6.90
C SER A 47 -7.45 14.64 -6.85
N THR A 48 -8.41 13.74 -6.62
CA THR A 48 -9.82 14.12 -6.52
C THR A 48 -10.13 14.63 -5.13
N ARG A 49 -10.64 15.86 -5.01
CA ARG A 49 -10.88 16.56 -3.73
C ARG A 49 -11.73 15.77 -2.71
N LYS A 50 -12.63 14.90 -3.19
CA LYS A 50 -13.53 14.10 -2.34
C LYS A 50 -12.90 12.78 -1.85
N SER A 51 -11.69 12.44 -2.27
CA SER A 51 -11.06 11.15 -1.95
C SER A 51 -10.66 11.05 -0.48
N GLU A 52 -11.11 10.00 0.20
CA GLU A 52 -10.78 9.74 1.60
C GLU A 52 -9.64 8.71 1.74
N ILE A 53 -8.43 9.20 2.01
CA ILE A 53 -7.21 8.38 2.04
C ILE A 53 -7.18 7.35 3.19
N ASN A 54 -7.85 7.64 4.30
CA ASN A 54 -7.89 6.82 5.51
C ASN A 54 -9.24 6.10 5.72
N LEU A 55 -10.07 6.00 4.68
CA LEU A 55 -11.35 5.30 4.74
C LEU A 55 -11.12 3.83 5.13
N GLN A 56 -11.85 3.31 6.12
CA GLN A 56 -11.70 1.93 6.59
C GLN A 56 -12.73 1.01 5.94
N ASN A 57 -12.31 -0.15 5.41
CA ASN A 57 -13.21 -1.20 4.91
C ASN A 57 -13.95 -1.93 6.06
N CYS A 58 -14.69 -3.01 5.78
CA CYS A 58 -15.45 -3.77 6.79
C CYS A 58 -14.59 -4.54 7.81
N LYS A 59 -13.25 -4.49 7.68
CA LYS A 59 -12.30 -5.07 8.65
C LYS A 59 -11.50 -3.99 9.39
N GLY A 60 -11.93 -2.73 9.29
CA GLY A 60 -11.16 -1.59 9.80
C GLY A 60 -9.92 -1.24 8.97
N GLN A 61 -9.68 -1.90 7.83
CA GLN A 61 -8.44 -1.72 7.08
C GLN A 61 -8.53 -0.50 6.16
N THR A 62 -7.55 0.38 6.25
CA THR A 62 -7.35 1.50 5.31
C THR A 62 -6.69 1.03 4.01
N PRO A 63 -6.70 1.84 2.93
CA PRO A 63 -5.94 1.55 1.71
C PRO A 63 -4.45 1.28 1.99
N LEU A 64 -3.86 1.97 2.98
CA LEU A 64 -2.47 1.76 3.37
C LEU A 64 -2.22 0.38 4.00
N HIS A 65 -3.15 -0.17 4.79
CA HIS A 65 -3.04 -1.55 5.28
C HIS A 65 -2.94 -2.55 4.12
N LEU A 66 -3.78 -2.37 3.10
CA LEU A 66 -3.83 -3.25 1.94
C LEU A 66 -2.57 -3.09 1.08
N ALA A 67 -2.08 -1.85 0.90
CA ALA A 67 -0.82 -1.58 0.23
C ALA A 67 0.37 -2.27 0.93
N CYS A 68 0.46 -2.17 2.25
CA CYS A 68 1.48 -2.82 3.08
C CYS A 68 1.42 -4.34 2.93
N ARG A 69 0.23 -4.93 2.95
CA ARG A 69 0.03 -6.38 2.76
C ARG A 69 0.41 -6.85 1.35
N SER A 70 0.16 -6.03 0.32
CA SER A 70 0.56 -6.33 -1.06
C SER A 70 2.05 -6.08 -1.35
N GLY A 71 2.77 -5.36 -0.48
CA GLY A 71 4.20 -5.08 -0.65
C GLY A 71 4.53 -4.14 -1.82
N VAL A 72 3.58 -3.30 -2.24
CA VAL A 72 3.75 -2.42 -3.40
C VAL A 72 4.40 -1.10 -2.96
N ALA A 73 5.74 -1.06 -2.95
CA ALA A 73 6.53 0.03 -2.39
C ALA A 73 6.15 1.43 -2.89
N ASN A 74 6.02 1.61 -4.22
CA ASN A 74 5.68 2.90 -4.81
C ASN A 74 4.27 3.40 -4.42
N VAL A 75 3.33 2.48 -4.19
CA VAL A 75 1.98 2.83 -3.70
C VAL A 75 2.02 3.22 -2.22
N ILE A 76 2.75 2.46 -1.40
CA ILE A 76 2.93 2.78 0.03
C ILE A 76 3.57 4.16 0.18
N ILE A 77 4.64 4.44 -0.58
CA ILE A 77 5.34 5.73 -0.56
C ILE A 77 4.37 6.85 -0.95
N LEU A 78 3.63 6.71 -2.04
CA LEU A 78 2.69 7.74 -2.48
C LEU A 78 1.59 8.01 -1.44
N LEU A 79 1.05 6.97 -0.80
CA LEU A 79 0.06 7.15 0.26
C LEU A 79 0.64 7.92 1.46
N LEU A 80 1.89 7.64 1.84
CA LEU A 80 2.57 8.34 2.93
C LEU A 80 2.90 9.79 2.56
N GLU A 81 3.31 10.05 1.32
CA GLU A 81 3.50 11.41 0.78
C GLU A 81 2.20 12.23 0.85
N GLU A 82 1.07 11.58 0.57
CA GLU A 82 -0.29 12.14 0.68
C GLU A 82 -0.86 12.07 2.12
N LYS A 83 0.01 11.84 3.12
CA LYS A 83 -0.30 11.87 4.56
C LYS A 83 -1.34 10.84 5.00
N ALA A 84 -1.34 9.65 4.40
CA ALA A 84 -2.05 8.50 4.94
C ALA A 84 -1.58 8.20 6.37
N ASP A 85 -2.52 7.87 7.24
CA ASP A 85 -2.25 7.61 8.65
C ASP A 85 -1.65 6.21 8.81
N ILE A 86 -0.35 6.16 9.09
CA ILE A 86 0.43 4.94 9.29
C ILE A 86 0.17 4.26 10.65
N HIS A 87 -0.53 4.95 11.55
CA HIS A 87 -0.87 4.46 12.90
C HIS A 87 -2.34 4.09 13.06
N LYS A 88 -3.17 4.31 12.03
CA LYS A 88 -4.60 3.98 12.07
C LYS A 88 -4.79 2.48 12.30
N GLU A 89 -5.46 2.09 13.38
CA GLU A 89 -5.67 0.67 13.69
C GLU A 89 -6.85 0.07 12.93
N ASP A 90 -6.69 -1.16 12.45
CA ASP A 90 -7.78 -2.02 11.97
C ASP A 90 -8.52 -2.72 13.12
N GLU A 91 -9.50 -3.56 12.80
CA GLU A 91 -10.30 -4.26 13.82
C GLU A 91 -9.50 -5.28 14.65
N GLU A 92 -8.32 -5.69 14.17
CA GLU A 92 -7.39 -6.54 14.92
C GLU A 92 -6.43 -5.72 15.80
N GLY A 93 -6.58 -4.39 15.84
CA GLY A 93 -5.67 -3.48 16.54
C GLY A 93 -4.32 -3.34 15.85
N LYS A 94 -4.21 -3.72 14.56
CA LYS A 94 -2.96 -3.60 13.81
C LYS A 94 -2.97 -2.31 13.02
N SER A 95 -1.88 -1.55 13.11
CA SER A 95 -1.64 -0.40 12.23
C SER A 95 -1.04 -0.84 10.88
N PRO A 96 -1.07 0.00 9.83
CA PRO A 96 -0.37 -0.31 8.58
C PRO A 96 1.13 -0.55 8.79
N LEU A 97 1.74 0.17 9.74
CA LEU A 97 3.13 -0.07 10.15
C LEU A 97 3.29 -1.48 10.70
N GLN A 98 2.42 -1.91 11.61
CA GLN A 98 2.49 -3.25 12.20
C GLN A 98 2.28 -4.34 11.14
N VAL A 99 1.31 -4.17 10.24
CA VAL A 99 1.08 -5.08 9.11
C VAL A 99 2.32 -5.20 8.24
N LEU A 100 2.96 -4.07 7.91
CA LEU A 100 4.18 -4.08 7.11
C LEU A 100 5.32 -4.81 7.83
N LEU A 101 5.55 -4.51 9.11
CA LEU A 101 6.59 -5.17 9.91
C LEU A 101 6.34 -6.69 10.03
N ASP A 102 5.10 -7.12 10.18
CA ASP A 102 4.74 -8.54 10.22
C ASP A 102 5.03 -9.22 8.88
N MET A 103 4.73 -8.55 7.76
CA MET A 103 5.07 -9.04 6.42
C MET A 103 6.60 -9.12 6.22
N LEU A 104 7.35 -8.13 6.70
CA LEU A 104 8.82 -8.14 6.67
C LEU A 104 9.39 -9.31 7.48
N ARG A 105 8.93 -9.49 8.72
CA ARG A 105 9.33 -10.60 9.59
C ARG A 105 9.00 -11.95 8.98
N PHE A 106 7.86 -12.09 8.31
CA PHE A 106 7.50 -13.32 7.61
C PHE A 106 8.50 -13.67 6.50
N ILE A 107 9.01 -12.66 5.79
CA ILE A 107 10.03 -12.85 4.75
C ILE A 107 11.39 -13.21 5.38
N GLU A 108 11.79 -12.54 6.46
CA GLU A 108 13.06 -12.82 7.17
C GLU A 108 13.09 -14.18 7.88
N THR A 109 11.98 -14.59 8.48
CA THR A 109 11.86 -15.85 9.24
C THR A 109 11.74 -17.07 8.33
N ARG A 110 11.34 -16.87 7.06
CA ARG A 110 11.66 -17.80 5.99
C ARG A 110 13.18 -17.74 5.74
N LYS A 111 13.95 -18.38 6.63
CA LYS A 111 15.32 -18.84 6.36
C LYS A 111 15.29 -19.74 5.12
N ILE A 112 15.20 -19.14 3.94
CA ILE A 112 15.48 -19.85 2.70
C ILE A 112 17.00 -19.93 2.69
N ASP A 113 17.47 -21.08 3.14
CA ASP A 113 18.88 -21.43 3.12
C ASP A 113 19.31 -21.36 1.65
N PHE A 114 20.03 -20.29 1.27
CA PHE A 114 20.37 -19.95 -0.12
C PHE A 114 21.06 -21.10 -0.87
N LYS A 115 21.59 -22.08 -0.11
CA LYS A 115 22.13 -23.35 -0.57
C LYS A 115 21.13 -24.27 -1.28
N TYR A 116 19.83 -24.11 -1.05
CA TYR A 116 18.77 -24.99 -1.58
C TYR A 116 17.90 -24.35 -2.68
N LEU A 117 18.20 -23.11 -3.09
CA LEU A 117 17.55 -22.46 -4.23
C LEU A 117 18.19 -22.95 -5.53
N ASN A 118 17.64 -24.02 -6.09
CA ASN A 118 18.17 -24.65 -7.31
C ASN A 118 17.60 -24.07 -8.61
N ASN A 119 16.72 -23.06 -8.54
CA ASN A 119 16.13 -22.41 -9.71
C ASN A 119 16.30 -20.89 -9.68
N VAL A 120 16.79 -20.35 -10.80
CA VAL A 120 16.99 -18.91 -11.07
C VAL A 120 15.71 -18.10 -10.86
N ASP A 121 14.54 -18.70 -11.13
CA ASP A 121 13.25 -18.03 -10.95
C ASP A 121 12.88 -17.81 -9.47
N GLU A 122 13.21 -18.76 -8.60
CA GLU A 122 12.99 -18.65 -7.15
C GLU A 122 13.94 -17.62 -6.53
N MET A 123 15.22 -17.61 -6.94
CA MET A 123 16.18 -16.56 -6.53
C MET A 123 15.73 -15.17 -6.99
N LYS A 124 15.25 -15.02 -8.23
CA LYS A 124 14.72 -13.74 -8.74
C LYS A 124 13.49 -13.27 -7.97
N CYS A 125 12.58 -14.19 -7.63
CA CYS A 125 11.38 -13.87 -6.87
C CYS A 125 11.74 -13.33 -5.46
N LEU A 126 12.72 -13.96 -4.82
CA LEU A 126 13.23 -13.57 -3.51
C LEU A 126 14.02 -12.26 -3.53
N SER A 127 14.94 -12.08 -4.48
CA SER A 127 15.70 -10.82 -4.59
C SER A 127 14.76 -9.64 -4.85
N THR A 128 13.75 -9.83 -5.70
CA THR A 128 12.74 -8.82 -5.99
C THR A 128 11.88 -8.51 -4.75
N ALA A 129 11.53 -9.52 -3.94
CA ALA A 129 10.82 -9.29 -2.68
C ALA A 129 11.69 -8.50 -1.69
N TYR A 130 12.93 -8.91 -1.45
CA TYR A 130 13.85 -8.21 -0.56
C TYR A 130 14.16 -6.77 -1.01
N GLU A 131 14.32 -6.51 -2.30
CA GLU A 131 14.51 -5.14 -2.83
C GLU A 131 13.26 -4.27 -2.66
N ARG A 132 12.07 -4.82 -2.91
CA ARG A 132 10.79 -4.11 -2.75
C ARG A 132 10.56 -3.71 -1.30
N PHE A 133 10.84 -4.62 -0.38
CA PHE A 133 10.58 -4.44 1.05
C PHE A 133 11.70 -3.69 1.78
N GLY A 134 12.97 -3.91 1.40
CA GLY A 134 14.13 -3.22 1.98
C GLY A 134 14.13 -1.72 1.70
N ARG A 135 13.68 -1.30 0.51
CA ARG A 135 13.49 0.13 0.19
C ARG A 135 12.43 0.78 1.09
N ILE A 136 11.33 0.08 1.37
CA ILE A 136 10.27 0.61 2.25
C ILE A 136 10.79 0.73 3.68
N ALA A 137 11.53 -0.28 4.17
CA ALA A 137 12.08 -0.28 5.53
C ALA A 137 13.08 0.86 5.76
N ILE A 138 13.99 1.12 4.82
CA ILE A 138 14.94 2.25 4.91
C ILE A 138 14.19 3.59 4.94
N LEU A 139 13.22 3.78 4.03
CA LEU A 139 12.46 5.03 3.94
C LEU A 139 11.57 5.29 5.16
N LEU A 140 10.98 4.23 5.74
CA LEU A 140 10.20 4.36 6.97
C LEU A 140 11.06 4.65 8.19
N LEU A 141 12.26 4.05 8.28
CA LEU A 141 13.21 4.40 9.33
C LEU A 141 13.63 5.88 9.21
N ASP A 142 13.89 6.38 8.00
CA ASP A 142 14.20 7.79 7.78
C ASP A 142 13.01 8.70 8.14
N SER A 143 11.78 8.33 7.77
CA SER A 143 10.58 9.10 8.10
C SER A 143 10.22 9.10 9.59
N ILE A 144 10.39 7.97 10.28
CA ILE A 144 10.17 7.86 11.74
C ILE A 144 11.28 8.62 12.50
N VAL A 145 12.52 8.55 12.04
CA VAL A 145 13.64 9.34 12.61
C VAL A 145 13.45 10.84 12.33
N TYR A 146 12.87 11.20 11.18
CA TYR A 146 12.54 12.59 10.86
C TYR A 146 11.44 13.15 11.77
N ASP A 147 10.36 12.40 11.96
CA ASP A 147 9.21 12.84 12.76
C ASP A 147 9.52 12.92 14.28
N THR A 148 10.51 12.15 14.75
CA THR A 148 11.04 12.23 16.12
C THR A 148 12.01 13.40 16.35
N LYS A 149 12.70 13.89 15.31
CA LYS A 149 13.59 15.05 15.40
C LYS A 149 12.89 16.40 15.31
N HIS A 150 11.68 16.44 14.75
CA HIS A 150 10.92 17.69 14.56
C HIS A 150 9.76 17.87 15.54
N LYS A 151 9.62 16.96 16.53
CA LYS A 151 8.68 17.07 17.66
C LYS A 151 9.34 17.46 19.00
N SER A 152 10.63 17.82 19.01
CA SER A 152 11.35 18.32 20.20
C SER A 152 11.49 19.83 20.20
#